data_AF-A0A7I3Z1L7-F1
#
_entry.id   AF-A0A7I3Z1L7-F1
#
_cell.length_a   1.000
_cell.length_b   1.000
_cell.length_c   1.000
_cell.angle_alpha   90.00
_cell.angle_beta   90.00
_cell.angle_gamma   90.00
#
_symmetry.space_group_name_H-M   'P 1'
#
loop_
_entity.id
_entity.type
_entity.pdbx_description
1 polymer ?
#
loop_
_entity_poly.entity_id
_entity_poly.type
_entity_poly.pdbx_seq_one_letter_code
_entity_poly.pdbx_strand_id
1 'polypeptide(L)'
;MGNVETVLSSSIAAVFFAAFVVAGTMWYGSAATPVELFGPTRYQWDQGFFQQEIDRRIRASKSENLSLSEAWSKIPEKLAFYDYIGNNPAKGGLFREGAMDNGDGIAVGWLGHAVFLTIIKSMEALVYTFLLVGTLGIIFFAIFFREPPKLQTKEKK
;
A
#
# COMPACT_ATOMS: atom_id res chain seq x y z
N MET A 1 5.06 -24.55 -43.86
CA MET A 1 3.90 -24.37 -42.95
C MET A 1 3.01 -25.62 -42.93
N GLY A 2 3.58 -26.84 -42.88
CA GLY A 2 2.81 -28.09 -42.96
C GLY A 2 2.59 -28.81 -41.62
N ASN A 3 3.20 -28.33 -40.53
CA ASN A 3 3.04 -28.89 -39.18
C ASN A 3 2.15 -27.98 -38.33
N VAL A 4 1.08 -28.53 -37.76
CA VAL A 4 0.16 -27.83 -36.86
C VAL A 4 0.83 -27.35 -35.56
N GLU A 5 1.87 -28.04 -35.10
CA GLU A 5 2.60 -27.65 -33.88
C GLU A 5 3.31 -26.30 -34.05
N THR A 6 3.70 -25.92 -35.27
CA THR A 6 4.26 -24.60 -35.54
C THR A 6 3.24 -23.49 -35.26
N VAL A 7 1.98 -23.71 -35.65
CA VAL A 7 0.89 -22.78 -35.35
C VAL A 7 0.66 -22.73 -33.83
N LEU A 8 0.59 -23.89 -33.18
CA LEU A 8 0.40 -23.97 -31.73
C LEU A 8 1.50 -23.21 -30.96
N SER A 9 2.76 -23.42 -31.30
CA SER A 9 3.90 -22.75 -30.66
C SER A 9 3.82 -21.23 -30.82
N SER A 10 3.57 -20.74 -32.04
CA SER A 10 3.45 -19.30 -32.31
C SER A 10 2.24 -18.66 -31.59
N SER A 11 1.11 -19.38 -31.52
CA SER A 11 -0.09 -18.92 -30.81
C SER A 11 0.11 -18.83 -29.31
N ILE A 12 0.80 -19.80 -28.69
CA ILE A 12 1.12 -19.75 -27.25
C ILE A 12 1.98 -18.51 -26.95
N ALA A 13 2.98 -18.23 -27.79
CA ALA A 13 3.82 -17.03 -27.62
C ALA A 13 2.99 -15.74 -27.71
N ALA A 14 2.07 -15.64 -28.67
CA ALA A 14 1.20 -14.48 -28.83
C ALA A 14 0.23 -14.30 -27.65
N VAL A 15 -0.36 -15.38 -27.16
CA VAL A 15 -1.28 -15.35 -26.00
C VAL A 15 -0.56 -14.95 -24.73
N PHE A 16 0.63 -15.51 -24.49
CA PHE A 16 1.46 -15.13 -23.34
C PHE A 16 1.82 -13.64 -23.41
N PHE A 17 2.26 -13.16 -24.57
CA PHE A 17 2.54 -11.74 -24.77
C PHE A 17 1.33 -10.86 -24.41
N ALA A 18 0.15 -11.19 -24.93
CA ALA A 18 -1.08 -10.46 -24.60
C ALA A 18 -1.39 -10.49 -23.09
N ALA A 19 -1.20 -11.64 -22.43
CA ALA A 19 -1.40 -11.80 -20.99
C ALA A 19 -0.49 -10.88 -20.17
N PHE A 20 0.79 -10.72 -20.55
CA PHE A 20 1.71 -9.80 -19.88
C PHE A 20 1.32 -8.34 -20.07
N VAL A 21 0.87 -7.97 -21.26
CA VAL A 21 0.42 -6.60 -21.53
C VAL A 21 -0.77 -6.25 -20.64
N VAL A 22 -1.80 -7.11 -20.58
CA VAL A 22 -2.99 -6.83 -19.76
C VAL A 22 -2.69 -6.88 -18.25
N ALA A 23 -1.78 -7.76 -17.81
CA ALA A 23 -1.35 -7.78 -16.41
C ALA A 23 -0.64 -6.47 -16.03
N GLY A 24 0.24 -5.98 -16.91
CA GLY A 24 0.92 -4.70 -16.72
C GLY A 24 -0.05 -3.52 -16.70
N THR A 25 -0.92 -3.38 -17.69
CA THR A 25 -1.86 -2.25 -17.77
C THR A 25 -2.90 -2.26 -16.65
N MET A 26 -3.26 -3.43 -16.12
CA MET A 26 -4.09 -3.52 -14.92
C MET A 26 -3.34 -3.06 -13.67
N TRP A 27 -2.09 -3.47 -13.48
CA TRP A 27 -1.32 -3.15 -12.27
C TRP A 27 -0.85 -1.69 -12.20
N TYR A 28 -0.42 -1.12 -13.33
CA TYR A 28 0.06 0.27 -13.41
C TYR A 28 -1.05 1.29 -13.66
N GLY A 29 -2.20 0.84 -14.18
CA GLY A 29 -3.30 1.70 -14.59
C GLY A 29 -3.16 2.19 -16.03
N SER A 30 -4.30 2.30 -16.72
CA SER A 30 -4.42 2.79 -18.09
C SER A 30 -5.82 3.36 -18.32
N ALA A 31 -6.05 4.00 -19.47
CA ALA A 31 -7.39 4.47 -19.84
C ALA A 31 -8.43 3.33 -19.94
N ALA A 32 -7.99 2.10 -20.19
CA ALA A 32 -8.85 0.91 -20.26
C ALA A 32 -9.08 0.24 -18.89
N THR A 33 -8.38 0.66 -17.83
CA THR A 33 -8.48 0.10 -16.48
C THR A 33 -8.79 1.21 -15.46
N PRO A 34 -9.99 1.83 -15.56
CA PRO A 34 -10.36 2.98 -14.72
C PRO A 34 -10.56 2.58 -13.26
N VAL A 35 -10.14 3.47 -12.35
CA VAL A 35 -10.20 3.25 -10.89
C VAL A 35 -11.60 3.07 -10.34
N GLU A 36 -12.62 3.57 -11.03
CA GLU A 36 -14.01 3.43 -10.61
C GLU A 36 -14.56 2.02 -10.82
N LEU A 37 -13.92 1.23 -11.70
CA LEU A 37 -14.32 -0.15 -11.99
C LEU A 37 -13.39 -1.17 -11.33
N PHE A 38 -12.08 -0.86 -11.22
CA PHE A 38 -11.07 -1.80 -10.74
C PHE A 38 -10.41 -1.40 -9.40
N GLY A 39 -10.77 -0.25 -8.85
CA GLY A 39 -10.13 0.31 -7.65
C GLY A 39 -8.85 1.09 -7.95
N PRO A 40 -8.29 1.78 -6.94
CA PRO A 40 -7.06 2.55 -7.09
C PRO A 40 -5.82 1.63 -7.21
N THR A 41 -4.73 2.17 -7.73
CA THR A 41 -3.46 1.43 -7.82
C THR A 41 -2.60 1.66 -6.57
N ARG A 42 -1.64 0.75 -6.31
CA ARG A 42 -0.68 0.95 -5.22
C ARG A 42 0.14 2.23 -5.35
N TYR A 43 0.40 2.67 -6.58
CA TYR A 43 1.28 3.80 -6.86
C TYR A 43 0.61 5.12 -6.47
N GLN A 44 -0.71 5.19 -6.57
CA GLN A 44 -1.49 6.33 -6.10
C GLN A 44 -1.36 6.50 -4.58
N TRP A 45 -1.36 5.40 -3.83
CA TRP A 45 -1.09 5.41 -2.39
C TRP A 45 0.35 5.81 -2.08
N ASP A 46 1.33 5.15 -2.73
CA ASP A 46 2.76 5.36 -2.46
C ASP A 46 3.19 6.82 -2.69
N GLN A 47 2.58 7.49 -3.67
CA GLN A 47 2.85 8.88 -4.02
C GLN A 47 1.94 9.89 -3.30
N GLY A 48 0.99 9.43 -2.49
CA GLY A 48 -0.01 10.30 -1.84
C GLY A 48 -0.86 11.07 -2.85
N PHE A 49 -1.23 10.46 -3.97
CA PHE A 49 -1.92 11.11 -5.08
C PHE A 49 -3.25 11.73 -4.65
N PHE A 50 -4.10 10.98 -3.95
CA PHE A 50 -5.40 11.46 -3.48
C PHE A 50 -5.24 12.45 -2.32
N GLN A 51 -4.33 12.18 -1.38
CA GLN A 51 -3.95 13.11 -0.32
C GLN A 51 -3.55 14.49 -0.87
N GLN A 52 -2.72 14.56 -1.91
CA GLN A 52 -2.32 15.83 -2.53
C GLN A 52 -3.51 16.60 -3.12
N GLU A 53 -4.46 15.91 -3.74
CA GLU A 53 -5.68 16.53 -4.28
C GLU A 53 -6.60 17.03 -3.15
N ILE A 54 -6.74 16.27 -2.06
CA ILE A 54 -7.45 16.70 -0.86
C ILE A 54 -6.80 17.97 -0.30
N ASP A 55 -5.48 17.96 -0.10
CA ASP A 55 -4.72 19.12 0.41
C ASP A 55 -4.82 20.33 -0.52
N ARG A 56 -4.86 20.12 -1.83
CA ARG A 56 -5.09 21.19 -2.81
C ARG A 56 -6.47 21.82 -2.62
N ARG A 57 -7.53 21.02 -2.47
CA ARG A 57 -8.90 21.51 -2.22
C ARG A 57 -9.01 22.24 -0.89
N ILE A 58 -8.40 21.72 0.18
CA ILE A 58 -8.38 22.38 1.48
C ILE A 58 -7.66 23.72 1.41
N ARG A 59 -6.52 23.81 0.71
CA ARG A 59 -5.81 25.07 0.49
C ARG A 59 -6.65 26.09 -0.30
N ALA A 60 -7.36 25.65 -1.33
CA ALA A 60 -8.28 26.50 -2.09
C ALA A 60 -9.41 27.05 -1.19
N SER A 61 -10.06 26.18 -0.41
CA SER A 61 -11.09 26.60 0.56
C SER A 61 -10.58 27.61 1.59
N LYS A 62 -9.33 27.47 2.06
CA LYS A 62 -8.70 28.45 2.96
C LYS A 62 -8.48 29.80 2.28
N SER A 63 -8.14 29.82 0.98
CA SER A 63 -8.01 31.09 0.24
C SER A 63 -9.34 31.82 0.06
N GLU A 64 -10.47 31.10 0.17
CA GLU A 64 -11.82 31.66 0.21
C GLU A 64 -12.24 32.10 1.62
N ASN A 65 -11.32 32.12 2.60
CA ASN A 65 -11.56 32.44 4.02
C ASN A 65 -12.55 31.51 4.73
N LEU A 66 -12.72 30.28 4.26
CA LEU A 66 -13.53 29.28 4.94
C LEU A 66 -12.83 28.76 6.19
N SER A 67 -13.61 28.40 7.21
CA SER A 67 -13.08 27.71 8.38
C SER A 67 -12.57 26.32 8.00
N LEU A 68 -11.69 25.75 8.83
CA LEU A 68 -11.14 24.41 8.59
C LEU A 68 -12.24 23.34 8.55
N SER A 69 -13.27 23.47 9.40
CA SER A 69 -14.41 22.55 9.44
C SER A 69 -15.22 22.59 8.14
N GLU A 70 -15.51 23.79 7.64
CA GLU A 70 -16.21 24.00 6.36
C GLU A 70 -15.39 23.53 5.16
N ALA A 71 -14.07 23.70 5.21
CA ALA A 71 -13.19 23.20 4.17
C ALA A 71 -13.24 21.67 4.08
N TRP A 72 -13.20 20.97 5.23
CA TRP A 72 -13.27 19.51 5.29
C TRP A 72 -14.65 18.96 4.95
N SER A 73 -15.74 19.64 5.31
CA SER A 73 -17.10 19.21 4.96
C SER A 73 -17.40 19.27 3.47
N LYS A 74 -16.63 20.06 2.70
CA LYS A 74 -16.71 20.11 1.23
C LYS A 74 -15.95 18.98 0.52
N ILE A 75 -15.14 18.19 1.23
CA ILE A 75 -14.41 17.06 0.62
C ILE A 75 -15.39 15.91 0.35
N PRO A 76 -15.50 15.40 -0.89
CA PRO A 76 -16.36 14.27 -1.18
C PRO A 76 -15.88 13.01 -0.45
N GLU A 77 -16.81 12.27 0.17
CA GLU A 77 -16.48 11.02 0.87
C GLU A 77 -15.82 9.99 -0.07
N LYS A 78 -16.23 9.93 -1.35
CA LYS A 78 -15.59 9.08 -2.36
C LYS A 78 -14.10 9.39 -2.51
N LEU A 79 -13.72 10.67 -2.50
CA LEU A 79 -12.32 11.08 -2.60
C LEU A 79 -11.53 10.70 -1.34
N ALA A 80 -12.12 10.93 -0.16
CA ALA A 80 -11.53 10.51 1.11
C ALA A 80 -11.36 8.99 1.17
N PHE A 81 -12.32 8.23 0.63
CA PHE A 81 -12.25 6.77 0.58
C PHE A 81 -11.17 6.27 -0.38
N TYR A 82 -10.87 6.96 -1.47
CA TYR A 82 -9.71 6.61 -2.31
C TYR A 82 -8.36 6.80 -1.58
N ASP A 83 -8.29 7.70 -0.61
CA ASP A 83 -7.12 7.94 0.23
C ASP A 83 -7.06 7.04 1.48
N TYR A 84 -7.66 5.84 1.40
CA TYR A 84 -7.65 4.84 2.47
C TYR A 84 -6.83 3.61 2.07
N ILE A 85 -5.93 3.18 2.96
CA ILE A 85 -4.97 2.10 2.68
C ILE A 85 -5.63 0.73 2.44
N GLY A 86 -6.84 0.49 2.97
CA GLY A 86 -7.57 -0.75 2.73
C GLY A 86 -7.96 -0.93 1.27
N ASN A 87 -8.09 0.17 0.51
CA ASN A 87 -8.35 0.15 -0.92
C ASN A 87 -7.11 -0.08 -1.79
N ASN A 88 -5.92 -0.17 -1.20
CA ASN A 88 -4.69 -0.44 -1.93
C ASN A 88 -4.59 -1.94 -2.29
N PRO A 89 -4.52 -2.31 -3.59
CA PRO A 89 -4.51 -3.71 -4.02
C PRO A 89 -3.25 -4.49 -3.56
N ALA A 90 -2.21 -3.80 -3.10
CA ALA A 90 -1.00 -4.41 -2.55
C ALA A 90 -1.11 -4.77 -1.06
N LYS A 91 -2.32 -4.81 -0.48
CA LYS A 91 -2.58 -5.16 0.94
C LYS A 91 -3.32 -6.48 1.14
N GLY A 92 -3.54 -7.24 0.07
CA GLY A 92 -4.10 -8.59 0.14
C GLY A 92 -3.16 -9.62 0.78
N GLY A 93 -3.60 -10.88 0.78
CA GLY A 93 -2.79 -12.03 1.15
C GLY A 93 -3.16 -13.23 0.29
N LEU A 94 -2.20 -14.09 -0.04
CA LEU A 94 -2.39 -15.19 -1.01
C LEU A 94 -3.56 -16.12 -0.67
N PHE A 95 -3.84 -16.31 0.62
CA PHE A 95 -4.93 -17.16 1.12
C PHE A 95 -6.04 -16.38 1.82
N ARG A 96 -6.15 -15.07 1.55
CA ARG A 96 -7.29 -14.27 1.99
C ARG A 96 -8.25 -14.18 0.82
N GLU A 97 -9.23 -15.07 0.82
CA GLU A 97 -10.23 -15.19 -0.23
C GLU A 97 -11.47 -14.32 0.04
N GLY A 98 -12.21 -14.02 -1.04
CA GLY A 98 -13.47 -13.28 -0.97
C GLY A 98 -13.34 -11.78 -1.27
N ALA A 99 -14.44 -11.07 -1.04
CA ALA A 99 -14.53 -9.63 -1.27
C ALA A 99 -13.75 -8.84 -0.20
N MET A 100 -13.35 -7.61 -0.55
CA MET A 100 -12.73 -6.68 0.39
C MET A 100 -13.62 -6.43 1.62
N ASP A 101 -14.94 -6.36 1.40
CA ASP A 101 -15.96 -6.21 2.45
C ASP A 101 -15.89 -7.31 3.53
N ASN A 102 -15.39 -8.51 3.21
CA ASN A 102 -15.20 -9.58 4.20
C ASN A 102 -13.97 -9.36 5.10
N GLY A 103 -13.06 -8.48 4.69
CA GLY A 103 -11.83 -8.15 5.41
C GLY A 103 -12.06 -7.03 6.43
N ASP A 104 -12.30 -5.81 5.96
CA ASP A 104 -12.47 -4.63 6.82
C ASP A 104 -13.92 -4.17 6.99
N GLY A 105 -14.88 -4.84 6.33
CA GLY A 105 -16.30 -4.58 6.46
C GLY A 105 -16.85 -3.65 5.36
N ILE A 106 -18.16 -3.39 5.42
CA ILE A 106 -18.82 -2.47 4.51
C ILE A 106 -18.63 -1.04 5.02
N ALA A 107 -18.07 -0.16 4.18
CA ALA A 107 -17.92 1.24 4.51
C ALA A 107 -19.29 1.92 4.70
N VAL A 108 -19.54 2.48 5.89
CA VAL A 108 -20.82 3.12 6.24
C VAL A 108 -20.80 4.63 6.00
N GLY A 109 -19.66 5.28 6.25
CA GLY A 109 -19.52 6.72 6.08
C GLY A 109 -18.19 7.23 6.61
N TRP A 110 -17.86 8.47 6.26
CA TRP A 110 -16.61 9.11 6.68
C TRP A 110 -16.80 9.89 7.99
N LEU A 111 -15.95 9.63 8.98
CA LEU A 111 -15.99 10.31 10.29
C LEU A 111 -15.31 11.69 10.30
N GLY A 112 -14.84 12.17 9.14
CA GLY A 112 -14.10 13.41 9.01
C GLY A 112 -12.59 13.25 9.16
N HIS A 113 -11.86 14.35 8.98
CA HIS A 113 -10.41 14.37 9.06
C HIS A 113 -9.93 14.56 10.51
N ALA A 114 -9.13 13.62 11.01
CA ALA A 114 -8.56 13.70 12.35
C ALA A 114 -7.43 14.73 12.42
N VAL A 115 -7.60 15.76 13.27
CA VAL A 115 -6.55 16.76 13.56
C VAL A 115 -6.05 16.56 14.98
N PHE A 116 -4.80 16.16 15.12
CA PHE A 116 -4.17 15.98 16.42
C PHE A 116 -3.46 17.27 16.85
N LEU A 117 -3.96 17.87 17.93
CA LEU A 117 -3.24 18.92 18.65
C LEU A 117 -2.10 18.30 19.45
N THR A 118 -0.99 19.03 19.53
CA THR A 118 0.38 18.58 19.85
C THR A 118 0.61 17.89 21.21
N ILE A 119 -0.41 17.63 22.01
CA ILE A 119 -0.29 16.83 23.25
C ILE A 119 0.14 15.38 22.93
N ILE A 120 -0.08 14.90 21.68
CA ILE A 120 0.22 13.53 21.23
C ILE A 120 1.62 13.38 20.58
N LYS A 121 2.39 14.46 20.36
CA LYS A 121 3.76 14.33 19.83
C LYS A 121 4.69 13.53 20.76
N SER A 122 4.33 13.41 22.03
CA SER A 122 4.98 12.52 23.01
C SER A 122 4.77 11.03 22.73
N MET A 123 3.70 10.63 22.04
CA MET A 123 3.40 9.22 21.78
C MET A 123 4.28 8.64 20.67
N GLU A 124 4.57 9.38 19.61
CA GLU A 124 5.55 8.94 18.60
C GLU A 124 6.95 8.83 19.19
N ALA A 125 7.39 9.82 19.97
CA ALA A 125 8.66 9.76 20.68
C ALA A 125 8.72 8.54 21.62
N LEU A 126 7.61 8.21 22.30
CA LEU A 126 7.50 7.04 23.17
C LEU A 126 7.59 5.73 22.36
N VAL A 127 6.90 5.62 21.23
CA VAL A 127 6.93 4.43 20.35
C VAL A 127 8.32 4.23 19.76
N TYR A 128 8.97 5.28 19.26
CA TYR A 128 10.33 5.20 18.74
C TYR A 128 11.33 4.84 19.85
N THR A 129 11.16 5.37 21.06
CA THR A 129 11.99 5.00 22.21
C THR A 129 11.81 3.53 22.56
N PHE A 130 10.58 3.02 22.59
CA PHE A 130 10.30 1.63 22.94
C PHE A 130 10.87 0.65 21.90
N LEU A 131 10.71 0.96 20.62
CA LEU A 131 11.30 0.17 19.52
C LEU A 131 12.82 0.18 19.57
N LEU A 132 13.44 1.35 19.78
CA LEU A 132 14.89 1.49 19.87
C LEU A 132 15.46 0.69 21.05
N VAL A 133 14.87 0.83 22.24
CA VAL A 133 15.31 0.11 23.45
C VAL A 133 15.12 -1.40 23.28
N GLY A 134 14.01 -1.83 22.68
CA GLY A 134 13.76 -3.25 22.37
C GLY A 134 14.80 -3.83 21.41
N THR A 135 15.11 -3.13 20.31
CA THR A 135 16.12 -3.57 19.34
C THR A 135 17.52 -3.61 19.95
N LEU A 136 17.92 -2.59 20.71
CA LEU A 136 19.22 -2.55 21.39
C LEU A 136 19.35 -3.69 22.41
N GLY A 137 18.28 -4.00 23.15
CA GLY A 137 18.24 -5.14 24.07
C GLY A 137 18.47 -6.47 23.35
N ILE A 138 17.78 -6.72 22.24
CA ILE A 138 17.96 -7.94 21.44
C ILE A 138 19.40 -8.07 20.93
N ILE A 139 19.98 -6.98 20.42
CA ILE A 139 21.37 -6.97 19.93
C ILE A 139 22.35 -7.23 21.07
N PHE A 140 22.15 -6.65 22.25
CA PHE A 140 22.97 -6.88 23.42
C PHE A 140 22.99 -8.37 23.81
N PHE A 141 21.82 -9.01 23.91
CA PHE A 141 21.73 -10.44 24.20
C PHE A 141 22.36 -11.30 23.09
N ALA A 142 22.18 -10.92 21.83
CA ALA A 142 22.77 -11.60 20.67
C ALA A 142 24.30 -11.46 20.56
N ILE A 143 24.92 -10.53 21.27
CA ILE A 143 26.39 -10.41 21.34
C ILE A 143 26.92 -11.14 22.57
N PHE A 144 26.34 -10.92 23.74
CA PHE A 144 26.87 -11.45 25.00
C PHE A 144 26.62 -12.95 25.20
N PHE A 145 25.49 -13.48 24.72
CA PHE A 145 25.14 -14.90 24.86
C PHE A 145 25.38 -15.70 23.59
N ARG A 146 26.07 -15.14 22.60
CA ARG A 146 26.45 -15.85 21.38
C ARG A 146 27.61 -16.78 21.66
N GLU A 147 27.41 -18.07 21.39
CA GLU A 147 28.52 -19.03 21.38
C GLU A 147 29.60 -18.57 20.38
N PRO A 148 30.89 -18.66 20.73
CA PRO A 148 31.96 -18.35 19.79
C PRO A 148 31.81 -19.24 18.56
N PRO A 149 32.01 -18.70 17.35
CA PRO A 149 31.86 -19.46 16.12
C PRO A 149 32.85 -20.64 16.13
N LYS A 150 32.31 -21.86 16.11
CA LYS A 150 33.11 -23.08 16.04
C LYS A 150 33.63 -23.21 14.60
N LEU A 151 34.94 -23.03 14.44
CA LEU A 151 35.60 -23.31 13.17
C LEU A 151 35.61 -24.82 12.95
N GLN A 152 35.01 -25.30 11.87
CA GLN A 152 35.19 -26.70 11.46
C GLN A 152 36.62 -26.87 10.94
N THR A 153 37.54 -27.29 11.80
CA THR A 153 38.79 -27.90 11.34
C THR A 153 38.43 -29.22 10.64
N LYS A 154 38.52 -29.25 9.31
CA LYS A 154 38.49 -30.51 8.55
C LYS A 154 39.68 -31.34 9.01
N GLU A 155 39.44 -32.37 9.82
CA GLU A 155 40.39 -33.46 9.94
C GLU A 155 40.49 -34.13 8.57
N LYS A 156 41.66 -34.00 7.93
CA LYS A 156 42.03 -34.88 6.84
C LYS A 156 42.36 -36.24 7.43
N LYS A 157 41.47 -37.21 7.24
CA LYS A 157 41.83 -38.61 7.03
C LYS A 157 40.73 -39.31 6.24
#